data_AF-A0A818IMC8-F1
#
_entry.id   AF-A0A818IMC8-F1
#
_cell.length_a   1.000
_cell.length_b   1.000
_cell.length_c   1.000
_cell.angle_alpha   90.00
_cell.angle_beta   90.00
_cell.angle_gamma   90.00
#
_symmetry.space_group_name_H-M   'P 1'
#
loop_
_entity.id
_entity.type
_entity.pdbx_description
1 polymer ?
#
loop_
_entity_poly.entity_id
_entity_poly.type
_entity_poly.pdbx_seq_one_letter_code
_entity_poly.pdbx_strand_id
1 'polypeptide(L)'
;TFESCTILFSDVVGFTTICASLTPMEVVSILNEMYTKFDKCLETHNCYKVETIGDAYMLASGVPERARNHAAEIIDMAFDMLDSIVTVTNPTNNEKLKIRIGCHSGPVVAGIAGIKMPRFCLFGDTVTTANKLEQTSK
;
A
#
# COMPACT_ATOMS: atom_id res chain seq x y z
N THR A 1 12.20 4.74 17.53
CA THR A 1 10.74 4.75 17.77
C THR A 1 10.17 6.05 17.28
N PHE A 2 8.96 5.99 16.73
CA PHE A 2 8.19 7.13 16.24
C PHE A 2 6.88 7.18 17.02
N GLU A 3 6.59 8.32 17.64
CA GLU A 3 5.42 8.45 18.54
C GLU A 3 4.13 8.64 17.76
N SER A 4 4.20 9.22 16.56
CA SER A 4 3.07 9.47 15.69
C SER A 4 3.49 9.33 14.24
N CYS A 5 2.85 8.41 13.54
CA CYS A 5 2.95 8.20 12.10
C CYS A 5 1.58 7.74 11.59
N THR A 6 1.38 7.75 10.28
CA THR A 6 0.19 7.14 9.67
C THR A 6 0.63 6.06 8.70
N ILE A 7 -0.01 4.90 8.81
CA ILE A 7 0.21 3.75 7.93
C ILE A 7 -1.01 3.59 7.03
N LEU A 8 -0.75 3.27 5.77
CA LEU A 8 -1.75 2.87 4.78
C LEU A 8 -1.45 1.45 4.33
N PHE A 9 -2.47 0.60 4.38
CA PHE A 9 -2.52 -0.68 3.68
C PHE A 9 -3.51 -0.59 2.54
N SER A 10 -3.16 -1.19 1.41
CA SER A 10 -4.07 -1.39 0.30
C SER A 10 -3.96 -2.80 -0.25
N ASP A 11 -5.05 -3.30 -0.80
CA ASP A 11 -5.18 -4.65 -1.36
C ASP A 11 -6.14 -4.65 -2.55
N VAL A 12 -5.96 -5.58 -3.50
CA VAL A 12 -6.81 -5.65 -4.69
C VAL A 12 -8.04 -6.52 -4.41
N VAL A 13 -9.23 -5.98 -4.69
CA VAL A 13 -10.49 -6.71 -4.48
C VAL A 13 -10.58 -7.88 -5.43
N GLY A 14 -10.64 -9.10 -4.87
CA GLY A 14 -10.81 -10.33 -5.65
C GLY A 14 -9.54 -10.79 -6.36
N PHE A 15 -8.36 -10.33 -5.94
CA PHE A 15 -7.08 -10.67 -6.55
C PHE A 15 -6.86 -12.17 -6.72
N THR A 16 -7.24 -12.99 -5.73
CA THR A 16 -7.12 -14.45 -5.80
C THR A 16 -7.92 -15.03 -6.97
N THR A 17 -9.13 -14.52 -7.23
CA THR A 17 -9.98 -14.97 -8.34
C THR A 17 -9.42 -14.52 -9.69
N ILE A 18 -8.88 -13.30 -9.76
CA ILE A 18 -8.19 -12.77 -10.95
C ILE A 18 -6.98 -13.65 -11.27
N CYS A 19 -6.11 -13.92 -10.29
CA CYS A 19 -4.93 -14.75 -10.46
C CYS A 19 -5.24 -16.19 -10.87
N ALA A 20 -6.36 -16.76 -10.40
CA ALA A 20 -6.77 -18.11 -10.78
C ALA A 20 -7.17 -18.23 -12.27
N SER A 21 -7.52 -17.11 -12.91
CA SER A 21 -8.02 -17.06 -14.29
C SER A 21 -6.96 -16.60 -15.30
N LEU A 22 -5.81 -16.14 -14.82
CA LEU A 22 -4.75 -15.53 -15.63
C LEU A 22 -3.47 -16.36 -15.64
N THR A 23 -2.68 -16.19 -16.70
CA THR A 23 -1.32 -16.73 -16.72
C THR A 23 -0.43 -15.95 -15.73
N PRO A 24 0.63 -16.58 -15.18
CA PRO A 24 1.55 -15.91 -14.27
C PRO A 24 2.15 -14.62 -14.87
N MET A 25 2.40 -14.59 -16.18
CA MET A 25 2.93 -13.41 -16.87
C MET A 25 1.92 -12.25 -16.93
N GLU A 26 0.64 -12.54 -17.14
CA GLU A 26 -0.41 -11.53 -17.12
C GLU A 26 -0.60 -10.95 -15.72
N VAL A 27 -0.57 -11.80 -14.68
CA VAL A 27 -0.64 -11.35 -13.28
C VAL A 27 0.50 -10.38 -12.96
N VAL A 28 1.74 -10.73 -13.34
CA VAL A 28 2.90 -9.86 -13.12
C VAL A 28 2.76 -8.54 -13.89
N SER A 29 2.24 -8.58 -15.11
CA SER A 29 2.03 -7.37 -15.92
C SER A 29 1.04 -6.40 -15.24
N ILE A 30 -0.08 -6.91 -14.72
CA ILE A 30 -1.09 -6.11 -14.02
C ILE A 30 -0.53 -5.51 -12.74
N LEU A 31 0.14 -6.34 -11.92
CA LEU A 31 0.77 -5.87 -10.69
C LEU A 31 1.79 -4.78 -10.98
N ASN A 32 2.61 -4.97 -12.02
CA ASN A 32 3.62 -3.98 -12.39
C ASN A 32 2.98 -2.67 -12.88
N GLU A 33 1.91 -2.72 -13.67
CA GLU A 33 1.18 -1.54 -14.10
C GLU A 33 0.58 -0.77 -12.90
N MET A 34 -0.07 -1.49 -11.99
CA MET A 34 -0.62 -0.93 -10.75
C MET A 34 0.48 -0.28 -9.90
N TYR A 35 1.57 -1.01 -9.61
CA TYR A 35 2.66 -0.49 -8.79
C TYR A 35 3.37 0.70 -9.44
N THR A 36 3.53 0.70 -10.77
CA THR A 36 4.09 1.85 -11.48
C THR A 36 3.21 3.10 -11.34
N LYS A 37 1.88 2.94 -11.29
CA LYS A 37 0.95 4.05 -11.07
C LYS A 37 1.04 4.57 -9.63
N PHE A 38 1.03 3.67 -8.65
CA PHE A 38 1.15 4.07 -7.24
C PHE A 38 2.50 4.69 -6.92
N ASP A 39 3.59 4.16 -7.48
CA ASP A 39 4.92 4.74 -7.30
C ASP A 39 5.01 6.15 -7.91
N LYS A 40 4.30 6.44 -9.00
CA LYS A 40 4.19 7.81 -9.55
C LYS A 40 3.42 8.76 -8.65
N CYS A 41 2.33 8.29 -8.03
CA CYS A 41 1.63 9.10 -7.02
C CYS A 41 2.57 9.35 -5.82
N LEU A 42 3.36 8.36 -5.43
CA LEU A 42 4.30 8.49 -4.31
C LEU A 42 5.35 9.60 -4.53
N GLU A 43 5.74 9.88 -5.78
CA GLU A 43 6.70 10.95 -6.09
C GLU A 43 6.20 12.35 -5.72
N THR A 44 4.88 12.56 -5.64
CA THR A 44 4.27 13.85 -5.30
C THR A 44 3.88 14.00 -3.83
N HIS A 45 3.98 12.92 -3.04
CA HIS A 45 3.57 12.88 -1.64
C HIS A 45 4.74 12.56 -0.72
N ASN A 46 4.76 13.11 0.50
CA ASN A 46 5.81 12.80 1.46
C ASN A 46 5.48 11.51 2.25
N CYS A 47 5.42 10.40 1.50
CA CYS A 47 5.15 9.06 2.00
C CYS A 47 6.30 8.11 1.68
N TYR A 48 6.55 7.17 2.58
CA TYR A 48 7.58 6.15 2.46
C TYR A 48 6.96 4.80 2.14
N LYS A 49 7.46 4.15 1.08
CA LYS A 49 7.11 2.78 0.71
C LYS A 49 7.86 1.79 1.59
N VAL A 50 7.13 0.99 2.37
CA VAL A 50 7.71 0.07 3.36
C VAL A 50 8.06 -1.27 2.71
N GLU A 51 7.08 -2.16 2.59
CA GLU A 51 7.22 -3.46 1.93
C GLU A 51 5.92 -3.81 1.21
N THR A 52 6.03 -4.54 0.11
CA THR A 52 4.90 -5.11 -0.63
C THR A 52 4.88 -6.61 -0.42
N ILE A 53 3.74 -7.17 0.00
CA ILE A 53 3.54 -8.62 0.17
C ILE A 53 2.41 -9.05 -0.77
N GLY A 54 2.75 -9.76 -1.85
CA GLY A 54 1.75 -10.14 -2.85
C GLY A 54 1.24 -8.94 -3.64
N ASP A 55 -0.07 -8.71 -3.60
CA ASP A 55 -0.79 -7.55 -4.13
C ASP A 55 -0.98 -6.42 -3.11
N ALA A 56 -0.61 -6.66 -1.85
CA ALA A 56 -0.73 -5.66 -0.81
C ALA A 56 0.36 -4.59 -0.94
N TYR A 57 -0.06 -3.32 -0.94
CA TYR A 57 0.82 -2.16 -1.04
C TYR A 57 0.75 -1.33 0.24
N MET A 58 1.89 -1.26 0.96
CA MET A 58 2.02 -0.61 2.27
C MET A 58 2.84 0.67 2.17
N LEU A 59 2.26 1.77 2.65
CA LEU A 59 2.90 3.07 2.77
C LEU A 59 2.86 3.55 4.22
N ALA A 60 3.78 4.45 4.56
CA ALA A 60 3.75 5.15 5.83
C ALA A 60 4.25 6.59 5.67
N SER A 61 3.64 7.54 6.39
CA SER A 61 4.15 8.91 6.52
C SER A 61 4.49 9.22 7.97
N GLY A 62 5.44 10.12 8.18
CA GLY A 62 6.08 10.36 9.48
C GLY A 62 7.22 9.39 9.80
N VAL A 63 7.62 8.57 8.83
CA VAL A 63 8.80 7.70 8.83
C VAL A 63 9.43 7.70 7.42
N PRO A 64 10.76 7.55 7.29
CA PRO A 64 11.76 7.61 8.36
C PRO A 64 11.94 9.03 8.92
N GLU A 65 11.47 10.05 8.20
CA GLU A 65 11.47 11.44 8.64
C GLU A 65 10.15 11.79 9.33
N ARG A 66 10.23 12.47 10.47
CA ARG A 66 9.04 12.90 11.21
C ARG A 66 8.34 14.03 10.44
N ALA A 67 7.05 13.86 10.18
CA ALA A 67 6.22 14.86 9.52
C ALA A 67 5.06 15.25 10.45
N ARG A 68 4.70 16.53 10.51
CA ARG A 68 3.52 16.97 11.31
C ARG A 68 2.19 16.63 10.62
N ASN A 69 2.20 16.59 9.30
CA ASN A 69 1.01 16.39 8.47
C ASN A 69 0.88 14.94 7.98
N HIS A 70 1.52 13.98 8.67
CA HIS A 70 1.61 12.57 8.23
C HIS A 70 0.25 11.93 7.90
N ALA A 71 -0.82 12.33 8.58
CA ALA A 71 -2.16 11.84 8.31
C ALA A 71 -2.76 12.44 7.03
N ALA A 72 -2.57 13.73 6.78
CA ALA A 72 -3.07 14.38 5.58
C ALA A 72 -2.39 13.83 4.33
N GLU A 73 -1.05 13.72 4.34
CA GLU A 73 -0.25 13.15 3.25
C GLU A 73 -0.72 11.74 2.86
N ILE A 74 -1.03 10.89 3.84
CA ILE A 74 -1.51 9.53 3.58
C ILE A 74 -2.92 9.52 2.99
N ILE A 75 -3.80 10.41 3.42
CA ILE A 75 -5.17 10.49 2.90
C ILE A 75 -5.18 11.06 1.48
N ASP A 76 -4.37 12.09 1.21
CA ASP A 76 -4.22 12.65 -0.13
C ASP A 76 -3.63 11.60 -1.09
N MET A 77 -2.59 10.87 -0.64
CA MET A 77 -2.06 9.72 -1.38
C MET A 77 -3.12 8.63 -1.63
N ALA A 78 -3.98 8.34 -0.64
CA ALA A 78 -5.04 7.34 -0.80
C ALA A 78 -6.04 7.74 -1.90
N PHE A 79 -6.42 9.02 -1.99
CA PHE A 79 -7.29 9.52 -3.05
C PHE A 79 -6.63 9.39 -4.42
N ASP A 80 -5.35 9.77 -4.55
CA ASP A 80 -4.61 9.63 -5.81
C ASP A 80 -4.44 8.17 -6.25
N MET A 81 -4.29 7.24 -5.29
CA MET A 81 -4.30 5.80 -5.56
C MET A 81 -5.65 5.34 -6.11
N LEU A 82 -6.76 5.81 -5.53
CA LEU A 82 -8.12 5.48 -5.98
C LEU A 82 -8.42 6.07 -7.37
N ASP A 83 -7.91 7.26 -7.68
CA ASP A 83 -8.11 7.89 -8.98
C ASP A 83 -7.20 7.29 -10.07
N SER A 84 -6.01 6.81 -9.71
CA SER A 84 -5.10 6.19 -10.67
C SER A 84 -5.49 4.76 -11.04
N ILE A 85 -6.03 3.97 -10.09
CA ILE A 85 -6.35 2.55 -10.31
C ILE A 85 -7.48 2.33 -11.31
N VAL A 86 -8.41 3.29 -11.47
CA VAL A 86 -9.53 3.18 -12.42
C VAL A 86 -9.08 3.08 -13.88
N THR A 87 -7.80 3.38 -14.15
CA THR A 87 -7.17 3.25 -15.47
C THR A 87 -6.64 1.84 -15.74
N VAL A 88 -6.47 1.02 -14.70
CA VAL A 88 -6.00 -0.35 -14.81
C VAL A 88 -7.20 -1.29 -14.90
N THR A 89 -7.22 -2.13 -15.94
CA THR A 89 -8.32 -3.05 -16.24
C THR A 89 -7.90 -4.50 -16.05
N ASN A 90 -8.81 -5.32 -15.53
CA ASN A 90 -8.65 -6.76 -15.49
C ASN A 90 -8.81 -7.34 -16.92
N PRO A 91 -7.80 -8.03 -17.47
CA PRO A 91 -7.86 -8.58 -18.81
C PRO A 91 -8.90 -9.70 -18.99
N THR A 92 -9.38 -10.30 -17.90
CA THR A 92 -10.36 -11.40 -17.96
C THR A 92 -11.77 -10.90 -18.31
N ASN A 93 -12.20 -9.79 -17.70
CA ASN A 93 -13.58 -9.30 -17.78
C ASN A 93 -13.66 -7.84 -18.27
N ASN A 94 -12.52 -7.21 -18.56
CA ASN A 94 -12.39 -5.82 -18.98
C ASN A 94 -12.99 -4.81 -17.98
N GLU A 95 -13.20 -5.24 -16.73
CA GLU A 95 -13.64 -4.36 -15.65
C GLU A 95 -12.44 -3.63 -15.04
N LYS A 96 -12.71 -2.47 -14.45
CA LYS A 96 -11.71 -1.70 -13.72
C LYS A 96 -11.32 -2.43 -12.45
N LEU A 97 -10.02 -2.44 -12.14
CA LEU A 97 -9.56 -2.93 -10.85
C LEU A 97 -10.11 -2.05 -9.73
N LYS A 98 -10.39 -2.70 -8.61
CA LYS A 98 -10.84 -2.05 -7.38
C LYS A 98 -9.84 -2.40 -6.29
N ILE A 99 -9.49 -1.41 -5.48
CA ILE A 99 -8.65 -1.59 -4.31
C ILE A 99 -9.44 -1.22 -3.06
N ARG A 100 -9.09 -1.86 -1.96
CA ARG A 100 -9.46 -1.42 -0.62
C ARG A 100 -8.28 -0.71 0.00
N ILE A 101 -8.58 0.29 0.83
CA ILE A 101 -7.56 1.04 1.58
C ILE A 101 -7.99 1.08 3.04
N GLY A 102 -7.04 0.80 3.93
CA GLY A 102 -7.16 0.95 5.38
C GLY A 102 -6.02 1.80 5.93
N CYS A 103 -6.35 2.83 6.70
CA CYS A 103 -5.37 3.74 7.27
C CYS A 103 -5.49 3.80 8.79
N HIS A 104 -4.37 3.87 9.49
CA HIS A 104 -4.36 4.10 10.94
C HIS A 104 -3.16 4.94 11.37
N SER A 105 -3.38 5.82 12.35
CA SER A 105 -2.33 6.65 12.94
C SER A 105 -2.01 6.19 14.35
N GLY A 106 -0.72 6.17 14.69
CA GLY A 106 -0.27 5.78 16.01
C GLY A 106 1.24 5.62 16.12
N PRO A 107 1.74 5.20 17.29
CA PRO A 107 3.16 4.98 17.51
C PRO A 107 3.64 3.71 16.76
N VAL A 108 4.88 3.76 16.26
CA VAL A 108 5.54 2.61 15.62
C VAL A 108 7.01 2.50 16.00
N VAL A 109 7.52 1.28 15.92
CA VAL A 109 8.95 1.00 15.95
C VAL A 109 9.40 0.73 14.51
N ALA A 110 10.29 1.55 13.99
CA ALA A 110 10.94 1.30 12.71
C ALA A 110 12.36 0.76 12.94
N GLY A 111 12.78 -0.19 12.12
CA GLY A 111 14.13 -0.76 12.18
C GLY A 111 14.47 -1.53 10.91
N ILE A 112 15.77 -1.82 10.74
CA ILE A 112 16.25 -2.65 9.65
C ILE A 112 16.26 -4.11 10.10
N ALA A 113 15.52 -4.96 9.41
CA ALA A 113 15.49 -6.40 9.67
C ALA A 113 16.27 -7.17 8.61
N GLY A 114 17.06 -8.15 9.06
CA GLY A 114 17.84 -9.05 8.19
C GLY A 114 19.25 -8.54 7.88
N ILE A 115 20.18 -9.49 7.74
CA ILE A 115 21.61 -9.22 7.44
C ILE A 115 21.89 -9.38 5.94
N LYS A 116 21.30 -10.40 5.29
CA LYS A 116 21.54 -10.70 3.87
C LYS A 116 20.70 -9.85 2.91
N MET A 117 19.47 -9.50 3.32
CA MET A 117 18.58 -8.60 2.60
C MET A 117 17.96 -7.65 3.62
N PRO A 118 18.66 -6.57 3.99
CA PRO A 118 18.16 -5.61 4.96
C PRO A 118 16.91 -4.93 4.43
N ARG A 119 15.82 -4.97 5.19
CA ARG A 119 14.57 -4.27 4.86
C ARG A 119 14.17 -3.33 5.98
N PHE A 120 13.64 -2.17 5.61
CA PHE A 120 13.11 -1.22 6.57
C PHE A 120 11.69 -1.65 6.96
N CYS A 121 11.56 -2.23 8.14
CA CYS A 121 10.30 -2.77 8.63
C CYS A 121 9.70 -1.87 9.71
N LEU A 122 8.37 -1.81 9.73
CA LEU A 122 7.59 -1.18 10.79
C LEU A 122 6.94 -2.24 11.67
N PHE A 123 6.99 -2.04 12.97
CA PHE A 123 6.42 -2.93 13.99
C PHE A 123 5.57 -2.14 14.98
N GLY A 124 4.58 -2.82 15.56
CA GLY A 124 3.71 -2.31 16.60
C GLY A 124 2.23 -2.47 16.28
N ASP A 125 1.39 -2.26 17.29
CA ASP A 125 -0.07 -2.45 17.19
C ASP A 125 -0.71 -1.55 16.13
N THR A 126 -0.12 -0.39 15.85
CA THR A 126 -0.56 0.52 14.79
C THR A 126 -0.55 -0.16 13.43
N VAL A 127 0.50 -0.95 13.13
CA VAL A 127 0.63 -1.70 11.87
C VAL A 127 -0.45 -2.76 11.77
N THR A 128 -0.66 -3.54 12.84
CA THR A 128 -1.68 -4.59 12.89
C THR A 128 -3.08 -4.03 12.79
N THR A 129 -3.33 -2.87 13.39
CA THR A 129 -4.64 -2.20 13.34
C THR A 129 -4.93 -1.65 11.94
N ALA A 130 -3.95 -1.02 11.28
CA ALA A 130 -4.10 -0.56 9.91
C ALA A 130 -4.43 -1.72 8.94
N ASN A 131 -3.75 -2.86 9.09
CA ASN A 131 -4.03 -4.06 8.30
C ASN A 131 -5.47 -4.58 8.53
N LYS A 132 -5.94 -4.63 9.78
CA LYS A 132 -7.34 -5.02 10.08
C LYS A 132 -8.37 -4.06 9.50
N LEU A 133 -8.05 -2.76 9.45
CA LEU A 133 -8.93 -1.76 8.85
C LEU A 133 -9.04 -1.94 7.33
N GLU A 134 -7.97 -2.32 6.65
CA GLU A 134 -8.04 -2.67 5.23
C GLU A 134 -8.94 -3.90 5.02
N GLN A 135 -8.74 -4.96 5.80
CA GLN A 135 -9.49 -6.22 5.65
C GLN A 135 -11.00 -6.07 5.93
N THR A 136 -11.38 -5.06 6.72
CA THR A 136 -12.79 -4.75 7.03
C THR A 136 -13.39 -3.66 6.13
N SER A 137 -12.58 -3.09 5.25
CA SER A 137 -12.99 -2.11 4.24
C SER A 137 -13.89 -2.76 3.18
N LYS A 138 -14.75 -1.96 2.54
CA LYS A 138 -15.76 -2.42 1.56
C LYS A 138 -15.46 -1.94 0.16
#